data_AF-A0A9E4KHK1-F1
#
_entry.id   AF-A0A9E4KHK1-F1
#
_cell.length_a   1.000
_cell.length_b   1.000
_cell.length_c   1.000
_cell.angle_alpha   90.00
_cell.angle_beta   90.00
_cell.angle_gamma   90.00
#
_symmetry.space_group_name_H-M   'P 1'
#
loop_
_entity.id
_entity.type
_entity.pdbx_description
1 polymer ?
#
loop_
_entity_poly.entity_id
_entity_poly.type
_entity_poly.pdbx_seq_one_letter_code
_entity_poly.pdbx_strand_id
1 'polypeptide(L)' 'MSELTIDDVRKLAETMGLELDESRARTIASRLSGILEVLDAIPDEQLDSVEPAHRFEVGRE' A
#
# COMPACT_ATOMS: atom_id res chain seq x y z
N MET A 1 8.95 -0.85 -9.00
CA MET A 1 7.85 -1.81 -8.76
C MET A 1 6.72 -1.60 -9.77
N SER A 2 5.75 -2.51 -9.86
CA SER A 2 4.56 -2.34 -10.71
C SER A 2 3.72 -1.15 -10.22
N GLU A 3 3.24 -0.33 -11.16
CA GLU A 3 2.38 0.81 -10.89
C GLU A 3 1.07 0.35 -10.21
N LEU A 4 0.69 1.00 -9.10
CA LEU A 4 -0.54 0.68 -8.37
C LEU A 4 -1.76 1.01 -9.25
N THR A 5 -2.57 0.00 -9.57
CA THR A 5 -3.76 0.18 -10.39
C THR A 5 -5.01 0.50 -9.57
N ILE A 6 -6.05 1.03 -10.22
CA ILE A 6 -7.36 1.25 -9.59
C ILE A 6 -7.97 -0.07 -9.09
N ASP A 7 -7.74 -1.17 -9.81
CA ASP A 7 -8.25 -2.49 -9.42
C ASP A 7 -7.53 -3.04 -8.18
N ASP A 8 -6.24 -2.72 -8.01
CA ASP A 8 -5.51 -3.07 -6.79
C ASP A 8 -6.08 -2.33 -5.58
N VAL A 9 -6.42 -1.05 -5.74
CA VAL A 9 -7.08 -0.25 -4.69
C VAL A 9 -8.45 -0.79 -4.34
N ARG A 10 -9.23 -1.23 -5.33
CA ARG A 10 -10.54 -1.86 -5.08
C ARG A 10 -10.41 -3.16 -4.32
N LYS A 11 -9.50 -4.04 -4.73
CA LYS A 11 -9.21 -5.28 -4.00
C LYS A 11 -8.77 -5.03 -2.56
N LEU A 12 -7.94 -4.01 -2.34
CA LEU A 12 -7.49 -3.64 -0.99
C LEU A 12 -8.63 -3.07 -0.14
N ALA A 13 -9.58 -2.36 -0.75
CA ALA A 13 -10.77 -1.90 -0.04
C ALA A 13 -11.70 -3.06 0.33
N GLU A 14 -11.87 -4.02 -0.58
CA GLU A 14 -12.68 -5.23 -0.35
C GLU A 14 -12.16 -6.06 0.82
N THR A 15 -10.84 -6.23 0.98
CA THR A 15 -10.26 -6.94 2.13
C THR A 15 -10.52 -6.22 3.47
N MET A 16 -10.79 -4.93 3.43
CA MET A 16 -11.18 -4.12 4.59
C MET A 16 -12.70 -4.01 4.77
N GLY A 17 -13.50 -4.66 3.92
CA GLY A 17 -14.96 -4.58 3.93
C GLY A 17 -15.50 -3.22 3.46
N LEU A 18 -14.73 -2.48 2.67
CA LEU A 18 -15.10 -1.18 2.11
C LEU A 18 -15.44 -1.31 0.63
N GLU A 19 -16.54 -0.69 0.23
CA GLU A 19 -16.91 -0.56 -1.19
C GLU A 19 -16.52 0.84 -1.70
N LEU A 20 -15.79 0.88 -2.82
CA LEU A 20 -15.35 2.13 -3.43
C LEU A 20 -16.00 2.32 -4.80
N ASP A 21 -16.69 3.45 -4.96
CA ASP A 21 -17.05 3.95 -6.28
C ASP A 21 -15.80 4.31 -7.10
N GLU A 22 -15.96 4.44 -8.42
CA GLU A 22 -14.84 4.69 -9.33
C GLU A 22 -14.11 6.00 -9.06
N SER A 23 -14.82 7.05 -8.65
CA SER A 23 -14.23 8.36 -8.35
C SER A 23 -13.34 8.29 -7.11
N ARG A 24 -13.81 7.61 -6.05
CA ARG A 24 -13.03 7.37 -4.83
C ARG A 24 -11.84 6.46 -5.11
N ALA A 25 -12.04 5.37 -5.86
CA ALA A 25 -10.96 4.44 -6.19
C ALA A 25 -9.83 5.15 -6.96
N ARG A 26 -10.15 6.00 -7.95
CA ARG A 26 -9.16 6.86 -8.63
C ARG A 26 -8.43 7.80 -7.69
N THR A 27 -9.18 8.49 -6.83
CA THR A 27 -8.61 9.46 -5.89
C THR A 27 -7.64 8.78 -4.92
N ILE A 28 -8.01 7.61 -4.41
CA ILE A 28 -7.19 6.82 -3.50
C ILE A 28 -5.97 6.26 -4.22
N ALA A 29 -6.12 5.73 -5.44
CA ALA A 29 -5.00 5.24 -6.25
C ALA A 29 -3.94 6.33 -6.46
N SER A 30 -4.35 7.53 -6.90
CA SER A 30 -3.41 8.65 -7.08
C SER A 30 -2.67 9.03 -5.79
N ARG A 31 -3.36 9.02 -4.64
CA ARG A 31 -2.75 9.34 -3.35
C ARG A 31 -1.79 8.25 -2.86
N LEU A 32 -2.19 6.99 -2.98
CA LEU A 32 -1.37 5.85 -2.58
C LEU A 32 -0.14 5.71 -3.47
N SER A 33 -0.24 5.92 -4.77
CA SER A 33 0.91 5.93 -5.67
C SER A 33 1.97 6.93 -5.22
N GLY A 34 1.59 8.17 -4.87
CA GLY A 34 2.53 9.16 -4.36
C GLY A 34 3.19 8.76 -3.04
N ILE A 35 2.48 8.06 -2.15
CA ILE A 35 3.07 7.54 -0.91
C ILE A 35 4.05 6.41 -1.21
N LEU A 36 3.68 5.47 -2.09
CA LEU A 36 4.53 4.35 -2.49
C LEU A 36 5.82 4.84 -3.16
N GLU A 37 5.75 5.86 -4.02
CA GLU A 37 6.94 6.48 -4.61
C GLU A 37 7.89 7.05 -3.56
N VAL A 38 7.36 7.67 -2.50
CA VAL A 38 8.17 8.17 -1.38
C VAL A 38 8.81 7.02 -0.60
N LEU A 39 8.09 5.91 -0.41
CA LEU A 39 8.62 4.73 0.28
C LEU A 39 9.68 4.00 -0.56
N ASP A 40 9.46 3.87 -1.87
CA ASP A 40 10.40 3.27 -2.83
C ASP A 40 11.70 4.08 -2.96
N ALA A 41 11.69 5.37 -2.59
CA ALA A 41 12.87 6.21 -2.55
C ALA A 41 13.76 5.99 -1.31
N ILE A 42 13.31 5.20 -0.33
CA ILE A 42 14.10 4.86 0.85
C ILE A 42 15.19 3.86 0.44
N PRO A 43 16.49 4.18 0.62
CA PRO A 43 17.57 3.26 0.27
C PRO A 43 17.53 1.98 1.09
N ASP A 44 17.75 0.83 0.44
CA ASP A 44 17.73 -0.49 1.07
C ASP A 44 18.73 -0.59 2.24
N GLU A 45 19.86 0.13 2.17
CA GLU A 45 20.86 0.14 3.24
C GLU A 45 20.32 0.72 4.56
N GLN A 46 19.30 1.58 4.49
CA GLN A 46 18.60 2.12 5.66
C GLN A 46 17.58 1.12 6.24
N LEU A 47 17.11 0.17 5.43
CA LEU A 47 16.15 -0.87 5.84
C LEU A 47 16.87 -2.08 6.44
N ASP A 48 18.04 -2.44 5.92
CA ASP A 48 18.78 -3.66 6.31
C ASP A 48 19.48 -3.57 7.67
N SER A 49 19.66 -2.36 8.22
CA SER A 49 20.48 -2.12 9.43
C SER A 49 19.67 -1.91 10.71
N VAL A 50 18.34 -2.06 10.66
CA VAL A 50 17.46 -1.79 11.80
C VAL A 50 16.52 -2.95 12.06
N GLU A 51 16.53 -3.45 13.30
CA GLU A 51 15.49 -4.38 13.73
C GLU A 51 14.14 -3.64 13.69
N PRO A 52 13.11 -4.19 13.01
CA PRO A 52 11.84 -3.50 12.90
C PRO A 52 11.24 -3.31 14.30
N ALA A 53 10.94 -2.06 14.65
CA ALA A 53 10.42 -1.71 15.97
C ALA A 53 9.14 -2.51 16.33
N HIS A 54 8.35 -2.86 15.32
CA HIS A 54 7.17 -3.70 15.46
C HIS A 54 7.08 -4.68 14.29
N ARG A 55 6.80 -5.95 14.58
CA ARG A 55 6.52 -7.00 13.60
C ARG A 55 5.03 -7.30 13.65
N PHE A 56 4.32 -7.07 12.55
CA PHE A 56 2.91 -7.44 12.44
C PHE A 56 2.81 -8.80 11.76
N GLU A 57 2.27 -9.79 12.48
CA GLU A 57 1.95 -11.09 11.91
C GLU A 57 0.55 -11.05 11.33
N VAL A 58 0.44 -11.24 10.01
CA VAL A 58 -0.86 -11.43 9.36
C VAL A 58 -1.29 -12.87 9.64
N GLY A 59 -2.08 -13.07 10.68
CA GLY A 59 -2.74 -14.34 10.96
C GLY A 59 -3.71 -14.68 9.83
N ARG A 60 -3.58 -15.88 9.26
CA ARG A 60 -4.59 -16.45 8.36
C ARG A 60 -5.70 -17.06 9.22
N GLU A 61 -6.87 -16.43 9.24
CA GLU A 61 -8.14 -17.11 9.56
C GLU A 61 -8.88 -17.43 8.27
#